data_AF-A0A2D6R5T9-F1
#
_entry.id   AF-A0A2D6R5T9-F1
#
_cell.length_a   1.000
_cell.length_b   1.000
_cell.length_c   1.000
_cell.angle_alpha   90.00
_cell.angle_beta   90.00
_cell.angle_gamma   90.00
#
_symmetry.space_group_name_H-M   'P 1'
#
loop_
_entity.id
_entity.type
_entity.pdbx_description
1 polymer ?
#
loop_
_entity_poly.entity_id
_entity_poly.type
_entity_poly.pdbx_seq_one_letter_code
_entity_poly.pdbx_strand_id
1 'polypeptide(L)'
;MVSTKQVEDGKIYAFLGIFLMVVGFLIVFLTKKENKYAMFYAKQGLILFIVVVLVQVTIAILRIVPFIGDVVTTILWIGLTILWLIGLIYSLSGEQKDIPLVGEYARKLNL
;
A
#
# COMPACT_ATOMS: atom_id res chain seq x y z
N MET A 1 -8.34 0.57 -20.38
CA MET A 1 -9.24 0.60 -19.20
C MET A 1 -9.36 -0.81 -18.66
N VAL A 2 -9.42 -0.98 -17.34
CA VAL A 2 -9.68 -2.29 -16.70
C VAL A 2 -11.12 -2.68 -16.98
N SER A 3 -11.36 -3.92 -17.41
CA SER A 3 -12.72 -4.39 -17.67
C SER A 3 -13.43 -4.78 -16.37
N THR A 4 -14.77 -4.75 -16.37
CA THR A 4 -15.60 -5.17 -15.23
C THR A 4 -15.22 -6.58 -14.75
N LYS A 5 -14.97 -7.50 -15.70
CA LYS A 5 -14.52 -8.87 -15.39
C LYS A 5 -13.19 -8.89 -14.63
N GLN A 6 -12.21 -8.05 -15.02
CA GLN A 6 -10.94 -7.97 -14.29
C GLN A 6 -11.12 -7.40 -12.88
N VAL A 7 -12.03 -6.45 -12.70
CA VAL A 7 -12.36 -5.92 -11.37
C VAL A 7 -12.98 -7.00 -10.50
N GLU A 8 -13.98 -7.72 -11.01
CA GLU A 8 -14.70 -8.76 -10.27
C GLU A 8 -13.77 -9.91 -9.86
N ASP A 9 -13.01 -10.47 -10.80
CA ASP A 9 -12.04 -11.54 -10.57
C ASP A 9 -10.85 -11.09 -9.68
N GLY A 10 -10.56 -9.80 -9.66
CA GLY A 10 -9.38 -9.21 -9.02
C GLY A 10 -9.63 -8.57 -7.67
N LYS A 11 -10.88 -8.31 -7.27
CA LYS A 11 -11.20 -7.48 -6.10
C LYS A 11 -10.63 -8.01 -4.80
N ILE A 12 -10.77 -9.31 -4.54
CA ILE A 12 -10.22 -9.92 -3.32
C ILE A 12 -8.68 -9.87 -3.30
N TYR A 13 -8.05 -10.04 -4.46
CA TYR A 13 -6.60 -9.98 -4.61
C TYR A 13 -6.08 -8.55 -4.46
N ALA A 14 -6.80 -7.55 -4.98
CA ALA A 14 -6.51 -6.14 -4.76
C ALA A 14 -6.54 -5.80 -3.27
N PHE A 15 -7.59 -6.25 -2.55
CA PHE A 15 -7.69 -6.09 -1.11
C PHE A 15 -6.53 -6.76 -0.37
N LEU A 16 -6.22 -8.02 -0.68
CA LEU A 16 -5.09 -8.74 -0.08
C LEU A 16 -3.75 -8.05 -0.36
N GLY A 17 -3.58 -7.48 -1.56
CA GLY A 17 -2.41 -6.70 -1.95
C GLY A 17 -2.13 -5.52 -1.03
N ILE A 18 -3.17 -4.83 -0.55
CA ILE A 18 -3.03 -3.75 0.43
C ILE A 18 -2.95 -4.30 1.86
N PHE A 19 -3.85 -5.22 2.23
CA PHE A 19 -4.00 -5.71 3.59
C PHE A 19 -2.73 -6.38 4.12
N LEU A 20 -2.12 -7.24 3.29
CA LEU A 20 -0.91 -7.98 3.64
C LEU A 20 0.37 -7.30 3.13
N MET A 21 0.25 -6.13 2.49
CA MET A 21 1.35 -5.35 1.93
C MET A 21 2.32 -6.20 1.09
N VAL A 22 3.57 -6.41 1.54
CA VAL A 22 4.58 -7.20 0.80
C VAL A 22 4.15 -8.64 0.55
N VAL A 23 3.51 -9.30 1.52
CA VAL A 23 3.01 -10.67 1.35
C VAL A 23 1.85 -10.69 0.35
N GLY A 24 0.96 -9.71 0.44
CA GLY A 24 -0.14 -9.51 -0.50
C GLY A 24 0.35 -9.29 -1.92
N PHE A 25 1.37 -8.44 -2.08
CA PHE A 25 2.04 -8.20 -3.36
C PHE A 25 2.58 -9.49 -3.97
N LEU A 26 3.29 -10.32 -3.19
CA LEU A 26 3.81 -11.60 -3.68
C LEU A 26 2.68 -12.55 -4.11
N ILE A 27 1.60 -12.64 -3.33
CA ILE A 27 0.43 -13.45 -3.70
C ILE A 27 -0.13 -13.00 -5.05
N VAL A 28 -0.35 -11.70 -5.24
CA VAL A 28 -0.88 -11.16 -6.50
C VAL A 28 0.11 -11.38 -7.65
N PHE A 29 1.39 -11.13 -7.43
CA PHE A 29 2.43 -11.28 -8.44
C PHE A 29 2.57 -12.73 -8.93
N LEU A 30 2.40 -13.71 -8.04
CA LEU A 30 2.52 -15.12 -8.39
C LEU A 30 1.23 -15.72 -8.96
N THR A 31 0.05 -15.21 -8.57
CA THR A 31 -1.24 -15.85 -8.92
C THR A 31 -2.12 -15.05 -9.87
N LYS A 32 -1.97 -13.72 -9.91
CA LYS A 32 -2.85 -12.78 -10.63
C LYS A 32 -2.07 -11.68 -11.35
N LYS A 33 -0.84 -11.96 -11.80
CA LYS A 33 0.05 -10.99 -12.46
C LYS A 33 -0.62 -10.21 -13.61
N GLU A 34 -1.37 -10.93 -14.44
CA GLU A 34 -2.06 -10.36 -15.62
C GLU A 34 -3.34 -9.59 -15.28
N ASN A 35 -3.83 -9.68 -14.03
CA ASN A 35 -4.98 -8.91 -13.58
C ASN A 35 -4.53 -7.48 -13.22
N LYS A 36 -4.83 -6.55 -14.12
CA LYS A 36 -4.47 -5.12 -13.99
C LYS A 36 -5.05 -4.46 -12.74
N TYR A 37 -6.23 -4.88 -12.27
CA TYR A 37 -6.84 -4.35 -11.05
C TYR A 37 -6.09 -4.82 -9.80
N ALA A 38 -5.88 -6.13 -9.69
CA ALA A 38 -5.17 -6.73 -8.57
C ALA A 38 -3.74 -6.21 -8.48
N MET A 39 -3.01 -6.19 -9.61
CA MET A 39 -1.63 -5.73 -9.68
C MET A 39 -1.50 -4.24 -9.33
N PHE A 40 -2.47 -3.41 -9.70
CA PHE A 40 -2.48 -1.98 -9.36
C PHE A 40 -2.48 -1.76 -7.83
N TYR A 41 -3.36 -2.43 -7.10
CA TYR A 41 -3.41 -2.32 -5.64
C TYR A 41 -2.26 -3.06 -4.95
N ALA A 42 -1.79 -4.18 -5.50
CA ALA A 42 -0.60 -4.87 -5.01
C ALA A 42 0.66 -3.99 -5.04
N LYS A 43 0.89 -3.25 -6.13
CA LYS A 43 2.00 -2.27 -6.24
C LYS A 43 1.88 -1.17 -5.20
N GLN A 44 0.68 -0.65 -4.98
CA GLN A 44 0.45 0.36 -3.94
C GLN A 44 0.72 -0.18 -2.54
N GLY A 45 0.33 -1.43 -2.26
CA GLY A 45 0.65 -2.12 -0.99
C GLY A 45 2.15 -2.32 -0.78
N LEU A 46 2.89 -2.64 -1.85
CA LEU A 46 4.35 -2.75 -1.82
C LEU A 46 5.02 -1.40 -1.53
N ILE A 47 4.58 -0.31 -2.17
CA ILE A 47 5.12 1.03 -1.86
C ILE A 47 4.78 1.43 -0.43
N LEU A 48 3.54 1.20 0.02
CA LEU A 48 3.15 1.50 1.40
C LEU A 48 4.03 0.74 2.42
N PHE A 49 4.39 -0.51 2.13
CA PHE A 49 5.38 -1.26 2.93
C PHE A 49 6.74 -0.58 2.97
N ILE A 50 7.27 -0.15 1.82
CA ILE A 50 8.56 0.55 1.74
C ILE A 50 8.51 1.84 2.58
N VAL A 51 7.42 2.61 2.50
CA VAL A 51 7.23 3.81 3.31
C VAL A 51 7.25 3.48 4.80
N VAL A 52 6.54 2.43 5.24
CA VAL A 52 6.55 1.96 6.64
C VAL A 52 7.97 1.61 7.10
N VAL A 53 8.73 0.87 6.28
CA VAL A 53 10.12 0.51 6.60
C VAL A 53 11.01 1.75 6.73
N LEU A 54 10.90 2.71 5.81
CA LEU A 54 11.67 3.96 5.86
C LEU A 54 11.36 4.80 7.11
N VAL A 55 10.07 4.88 7.48
CA VAL A 55 9.65 5.56 8.71
C VAL A 55 10.23 4.87 9.95
N GLN A 56 10.19 3.54 10.01
CA GLN A 56 10.76 2.77 11.11
C GLN A 56 12.28 2.97 11.25
N VAL A 57 13.03 2.95 10.15
CA VAL A 57 14.47 3.21 10.16
C VAL A 57 14.77 4.64 10.61
N THR A 58 13.99 5.62 10.14
CA THR A 58 14.14 7.03 10.53
C THR A 58 13.89 7.22 12.02
N ILE A 59 12.83 6.63 12.56
CA ILE A 59 12.51 6.67 14.00
C ILE A 59 13.65 6.03 14.82
N ALA A 60 14.17 4.89 14.38
CA ALA A 60 15.25 4.20 15.09
C ALA A 60 16.51 5.07 15.23
N ILE A 61 16.84 5.86 14.21
CA ILE A 61 17.97 6.82 14.23
C ILE A 61 17.66 8.01 15.15
N LEU A 62 16.42 8.50 15.17
CA LEU A 62 16.01 9.70 15.93
C LEU A 62 15.78 9.46 17.44
N ARG A 63 15.88 8.22 17.93
CA ARG A 63 15.75 7.86 19.36
C ARG A 63 16.77 8.52 20.29
N ILE A 64 17.71 9.30 19.76
CA ILE A 64 18.70 10.06 20.54
C ILE A 64 18.05 11.23 21.31
N VAL A 65 16.87 11.73 20.89
CA VAL A 65 16.18 12.86 21.55
C VAL A 65 14.90 12.37 22.25
N PRO A 66 14.88 12.27 23.60
CA PRO A 66 13.69 11.86 24.35
C PRO A 66 12.51 12.81 24.16
N PHE A 67 11.27 12.32 24.34
CA PHE A 67 10.00 13.08 24.33
C PHE A 67 9.52 13.60 22.96
N ILE A 68 10.36 14.32 22.20
CA ILE A 68 9.99 14.81 20.86
C ILE A 68 9.85 13.63 19.89
N GLY A 69 10.74 12.64 20.01
CA GLY A 69 10.72 11.43 19.19
C GLY A 69 9.39 10.67 19.30
N ASP A 70 8.79 10.60 20.49
CA ASP A 70 7.58 9.80 20.74
C ASP A 70 6.32 10.44 20.15
N VAL A 71 6.18 11.76 20.27
CA VAL A 71 5.05 12.51 19.69
C VAL A 71 5.09 12.42 18.16
N VAL A 72 6.25 12.66 17.55
CA VAL A 72 6.43 12.58 16.09
C VAL A 72 6.16 11.16 15.59
N THR A 73 6.68 10.14 16.29
CA THR A 73 6.45 8.74 15.96
C THR A 73 4.95 8.40 15.96
N THR A 74 4.22 8.85 16.98
CA THR A 74 2.77 8.60 17.10
C THR A 74 2.00 9.21 15.93
N ILE A 75 2.29 10.46 15.57
CA ILE A 75 1.63 11.16 14.45
C ILE A 75 1.90 10.43 13.11
N LEU A 76 3.15 10.01 12.87
CA LEU A 76 3.52 9.28 11.66
C LEU A 76 2.76 7.94 11.55
N TRP A 77 2.65 7.19 12.65
CA TRP A 77 1.90 5.93 12.67
C TRP A 77 0.41 6.12 12.40
N ILE A 78 -0.21 7.17 12.95
CA ILE A 78 -1.61 7.52 12.66
C ILE A 78 -1.76 7.83 11.16
N GLY A 79 -0.87 8.65 10.59
CA GLY A 79 -0.88 8.98 9.16
C GLY A 79 -0.76 7.75 8.27
N LEU A 80 0.18 6.84 8.58
CA LEU A 80 0.36 5.58 7.85
C LEU A 80 -0.87 4.67 7.95
N THR A 81 -1.49 4.61 9.13
CA THR A 81 -2.73 3.84 9.34
C THR A 81 -3.87 4.39 8.50
N ILE A 82 -4.01 5.72 8.42
CA ILE A 82 -5.01 6.37 7.57
C ILE A 82 -4.78 6.03 6.09
N LEU A 83 -3.53 6.13 5.60
CA LEU A 83 -3.20 5.77 4.21
C LEU A 83 -3.49 4.29 3.91
N TRP A 84 -3.20 3.40 4.85
CA TRP A 84 -3.52 1.98 4.74
C TRP A 84 -5.03 1.74 4.64
N LEU A 85 -5.84 2.36 5.52
CA LEU A 85 -7.30 2.27 5.49
C LEU A 85 -7.89 2.81 4.18
N ILE A 86 -7.37 3.94 3.69
CA ILE A 86 -7.75 4.48 2.37
C ILE A 86 -7.49 3.45 1.28
N GLY A 87 -6.31 2.82 1.29
CA GLY A 87 -5.97 1.75 0.35
C GLY A 87 -6.94 0.58 0.39
N LEU A 88 -7.34 0.13 1.59
CA LEU A 88 -8.31 -0.96 1.75
C LEU A 88 -9.66 -0.58 1.14
N ILE A 89 -10.18 0.61 1.47
CA ILE A 89 -11.47 1.09 0.93
C ILE A 89 -11.41 1.20 -0.60
N TYR A 90 -10.33 1.79 -1.13
CA TYR A 90 -10.15 1.97 -2.57
C TYR A 90 -10.06 0.63 -3.30
N SER A 91 -9.35 -0.35 -2.74
CA SER A 91 -9.23 -1.70 -3.32
C SER A 91 -10.55 -2.46 -3.46
N LEU A 92 -11.57 -2.06 -2.69
CA LEU A 92 -12.91 -2.64 -2.74
C LEU A 92 -13.89 -1.84 -3.61
N SER A 93 -13.53 -0.59 -3.96
CA SER A 93 -14.40 0.35 -4.69
C SER A 93 -14.71 -0.07 -6.13
N GLY A 94 -13.90 -0.96 -6.72
CA GLY A 94 -14.01 -1.34 -8.13
C GLY A 94 -13.36 -0.35 -9.11
N GLU A 95 -12.85 0.77 -8.62
CA GLU A 95 -12.12 1.76 -9.41
C GLU A 95 -10.62 1.68 -9.10
N GLN A 96 -9.75 2.12 -10.02
CA GLN A 96 -8.31 2.25 -9.76
C GLN A 96 -8.04 3.63 -9.17
N LYS A 97 -8.01 3.73 -7.84
CA LYS A 97 -7.72 4.96 -7.11
C LYS A 97 -6.35 4.90 -6.47
N ASP A 98 -5.60 5.98 -6.62
CA ASP A 98 -4.32 6.14 -5.99
C ASP A 98 -4.49 6.51 -4.52
N ILE A 99 -3.78 5.80 -3.64
CA ILE A 99 -3.59 6.20 -2.26
C ILE A 99 -2.74 7.49 -2.28
N PRO A 100 -3.16 8.56 -1.59
CA PRO A 100 -2.40 9.79 -1.48
C PRO A 100 -0.94 9.52 -1.07
N LEU A 101 0.01 10.24 -1.69
CA LEU A 101 1.46 10.13 -1.46
C LEU A 101 2.11 8.78 -1.84
N VAL A 102 1.32 7.74 -2.13
CA VAL A 102 1.79 6.38 -2.46
C VAL A 102 1.64 6.08 -3.95
N GLY A 103 0.50 6.46 -4.54
CA GLY A 103 0.15 6.08 -5.91
C GLY A 103 1.12 6.54 -6.98
N GLU A 104 1.73 7.72 -6.83
CA GLU A 104 2.73 8.22 -7.79
C GLU A 104 3.97 7.32 -7.86
N TYR A 105 4.48 6.87 -6.71
CA TYR A 105 5.61 5.95 -6.65
C TYR A 105 5.22 4.55 -7.12
N ALA A 106 3.99 4.11 -6.84
CA ALA A 106 3.49 2.81 -7.28
C ALA A 106 3.40 2.72 -8.82
N ARG A 107 3.04 3.82 -9.49
CA ARG A 107 3.03 3.90 -10.96
C ARG A 107 4.41 3.77 -11.61
N LYS A 108 5.49 4.11 -10.89
CA LYS A 108 6.86 3.99 -11.39
C LYS A 108 7.37 2.54 -11.37
N LEU A 109 6.64 1.61 -10.74
CA LEU A 109 6.95 0.18 -10.76
C LEU A 109 6.53 -0.46 -12.10
N ASN A 110 7.51 -0.70 -12.98
CA ASN A 110 7.34 -1.43 -14.24
C ASN A 110 7.36 -2.95 -14.05
N LEU A 111 6.37 -3.46 -13.32
CA LEU A 111 6.19 -4.89 -13.01
C LEU A 111 4.87 -5.46 -13.51
#